data_AF-A0A1G6HGD4-F1
#
_entry.id   AF-A0A1G6HGD4-F1
#
_cell.length_a   1.000
_cell.length_b   1.000
_cell.length_c   1.000
_cell.angle_alpha   90.00
_cell.angle_beta   90.00
_cell.angle_gamma   90.00
#
_symmetry.space_group_name_H-M   'P 1'
#
loop_
_entity.id
_entity.type
_entity.pdbx_description
1 polymer ?
#
loop_
_entity_poly.entity_id
_entity_poly.type
_entity_poly.pdbx_seq_one_letter_code
_entity_poly.pdbx_strand_id
1 'polypeptide(L)'
;MQRSQDARRAIEKKYGFAPVGEAAAQRDFAAYSMVDAQRATTIGQDGKRVVAETDVEKLRRLMLGAATQAGSEAGYVQALWRAGVLTRPRYAAGTSDVVVGYSVALRPESGRAPFWHAAGKVHKSLTLPNVRVRYVDSPEAAALAAATWATYTGATPAPNQQKGVEGREHEALAGAAREVARFTTGTLPGLGEEGVRRSVARDVAGLLALVAQRVEPAGRGPWMRATDAVLREARGTKKGASTVQPVHSGLARAARLIAQAGSSDDVAGWTAVLDQLGRTVEALAEADVARRQLEDASYLRSRASQVLAGLGAGQAPPARVADRAAGTAAGRVLPRLPGAEQDR
;
A
#
# COMPACT_ATOMS: atom_id res chain seq x y z
N MET A 1 -19.44 -25.85 -2.07
CA MET A 1 -18.15 -25.29 -2.54
C MET A 1 -16.92 -26.14 -2.19
N GLN A 2 -16.92 -26.96 -1.13
CA GLN A 2 -15.80 -27.80 -0.69
C GLN A 2 -15.23 -28.75 -1.79
N ARG A 3 -16.12 -29.44 -2.51
CA ARG A 3 -15.75 -30.50 -3.49
C ARG A 3 -14.84 -30.03 -4.64
N SER A 4 -14.96 -28.76 -5.05
CA SER A 4 -14.11 -28.19 -6.11
C SER A 4 -12.69 -27.88 -5.62
N GLN A 5 -12.54 -27.51 -4.35
CA GLN A 5 -11.24 -27.25 -3.73
C GLN A 5 -10.48 -28.56 -3.50
N ASP A 6 -11.18 -29.64 -3.13
CA ASP A 6 -10.56 -30.95 -2.90
C ASP A 6 -10.09 -31.59 -4.20
N ALA A 7 -10.90 -31.52 -5.27
CA ALA A 7 -10.52 -31.98 -6.60
C ALA A 7 -9.26 -31.26 -7.13
N ARG A 8 -9.17 -29.95 -6.88
CA ARG A 8 -8.00 -29.15 -7.25
C ARG A 8 -6.75 -29.56 -6.46
N ARG A 9 -6.86 -29.72 -5.14
CA ARG A 9 -5.73 -30.17 -4.29
C ARG A 9 -5.22 -31.55 -4.70
N ALA A 10 -6.11 -32.45 -5.14
CA ALA A 10 -5.73 -33.76 -5.66
C ALA A 10 -4.91 -33.65 -6.95
N ILE A 11 -5.28 -32.74 -7.86
CA ILE A 11 -4.51 -32.45 -9.09
C ILE A 11 -3.16 -31.81 -8.73
N GLU A 12 -3.14 -30.84 -7.83
CA GLU A 12 -1.91 -30.17 -7.37
C GLU A 12 -0.91 -31.21 -6.81
N LYS A 13 -1.38 -32.12 -5.95
CA LYS A 13 -0.58 -33.22 -5.40
C LYS A 13 -0.11 -34.22 -6.47
N LYS A 14 -0.98 -34.59 -7.41
CA LYS A 14 -0.67 -35.59 -8.45
C LYS A 14 0.43 -35.13 -9.41
N TYR A 15 0.49 -33.83 -9.72
CA TYR A 15 1.42 -33.27 -10.71
C TYR A 15 2.56 -32.45 -10.08
N GLY A 16 2.75 -32.51 -8.76
CA GLY A 16 3.84 -31.83 -8.06
C GLY A 16 3.75 -30.30 -8.10
N PHE A 17 2.55 -29.74 -8.28
CA PHE A 17 2.34 -28.30 -8.20
C PHE A 17 2.26 -27.86 -6.74
N ALA A 18 2.90 -26.73 -6.41
CA ALA A 18 2.81 -26.14 -5.08
C ALA A 18 1.33 -25.83 -4.73
N PRO A 19 0.86 -26.15 -3.50
CA PRO A 19 -0.49 -25.82 -3.07
C PRO A 19 -0.71 -24.32 -3.20
N VAL A 20 -1.79 -23.91 -3.88
CA VAL A 20 -2.03 -22.47 -4.10
C VAL A 20 -2.22 -21.69 -2.80
N GLY A 21 -2.55 -22.34 -1.68
CA GLY A 21 -2.61 -21.69 -0.36
C GLY A 21 -1.24 -21.24 0.19
N GLU A 22 -0.20 -22.06 0.04
CA GLU A 22 1.16 -21.74 0.54
C GLU A 22 1.91 -20.84 -0.43
N ALA A 23 1.75 -21.06 -1.75
CA ALA A 23 2.29 -20.17 -2.76
C ALA A 23 1.58 -18.80 -2.78
N ALA A 24 0.29 -18.72 -2.40
CA ALA A 24 -0.40 -17.43 -2.22
C ALA A 24 -0.05 -16.73 -0.90
N ALA A 25 0.40 -17.46 0.12
CA ALA A 25 0.90 -16.88 1.36
C ALA A 25 2.30 -16.23 1.18
N GLN A 26 3.08 -16.69 0.19
CA GLN A 26 4.32 -16.04 -0.23
C GLN A 26 4.14 -15.02 -1.39
N ARG A 27 2.98 -15.05 -2.08
CA ARG A 27 2.61 -14.10 -3.15
C ARG A 27 1.58 -13.10 -2.61
N ASP A 28 2.08 -12.10 -1.87
CA ASP A 28 1.29 -11.13 -1.08
C ASP A 28 0.37 -10.19 -1.87
N PHE A 29 0.47 -10.20 -3.20
CA PHE A 29 -0.37 -9.46 -4.14
C PHE A 29 -1.16 -10.48 -4.96
N ALA A 30 -2.47 -10.22 -5.15
CA ALA A 30 -3.36 -11.12 -5.87
C ALA A 30 -2.64 -11.62 -7.12
N ALA A 31 -2.34 -12.92 -7.18
CA ALA A 31 -1.57 -13.52 -8.27
C ALA A 31 -2.13 -12.98 -9.59
N TYR A 32 -1.31 -12.23 -10.32
CA TYR A 32 -1.68 -11.75 -11.65
C TYR A 32 -2.12 -12.95 -12.48
N SER A 33 -3.10 -12.76 -13.35
CA SER A 33 -3.61 -13.85 -14.18
C SER A 33 -2.45 -14.45 -14.97
N MET A 34 -2.49 -15.74 -15.33
CA MET A 34 -1.51 -16.31 -16.27
C MET A 34 -1.46 -15.51 -17.57
N VAL A 35 -2.58 -14.89 -17.97
CA VAL A 35 -2.67 -13.97 -19.10
C VAL A 35 -1.79 -12.73 -18.89
N ASP A 36 -1.76 -12.17 -17.69
CA ASP A 36 -0.96 -10.99 -17.36
C ASP A 36 0.54 -11.33 -17.38
N ALA A 37 0.92 -12.48 -16.82
CA ALA A 37 2.29 -12.97 -16.83
C ALA A 37 2.78 -13.31 -18.26
N GLN A 38 1.91 -13.89 -19.08
CA GLN A 38 2.23 -14.20 -20.47
C GLN A 38 2.42 -12.94 -21.31
N ARG A 39 1.58 -11.92 -21.09
CA ARG A 39 1.73 -10.62 -21.76
C ARG A 39 2.96 -9.84 -21.33
N ALA A 40 3.37 -10.00 -20.08
CA ALA A 40 4.62 -9.43 -19.58
C ALA A 40 5.86 -10.20 -20.04
N THR A 41 5.70 -11.43 -20.54
CA THR A 41 6.83 -12.21 -21.03
C THR A 41 7.32 -11.62 -22.34
N THR A 42 8.56 -11.17 -22.35
CA THR A 42 9.31 -10.77 -23.53
C THR A 42 10.55 -11.65 -23.70
N ILE A 43 11.10 -11.70 -24.90
CA ILE A 43 12.37 -12.38 -25.17
C ILE A 43 13.46 -11.31 -25.03
N GLY A 44 14.39 -11.52 -24.11
CA GLY A 44 15.55 -10.66 -23.91
C GLY A 44 16.53 -10.75 -25.08
N GLN A 45 17.47 -9.80 -25.13
CA GLN A 45 18.50 -9.76 -26.18
C GLN A 45 19.40 -11.02 -26.21
N ASP A 46 19.49 -11.72 -25.09
CA ASP A 46 20.21 -12.99 -24.89
C ASP A 46 19.35 -14.24 -25.22
N GLY A 47 18.15 -14.05 -25.76
CA GLY A 47 17.21 -15.12 -26.09
C GLY A 47 16.49 -15.72 -24.88
N LYS A 48 16.75 -15.24 -23.65
CA LYS A 48 16.07 -15.74 -22.45
C LYS A 48 14.70 -15.10 -22.30
N ARG A 49 13.76 -15.84 -21.73
CA ARG A 49 12.45 -15.30 -21.33
C ARG A 49 12.66 -14.36 -20.15
N VAL A 50 12.37 -13.08 -20.37
CA VAL A 50 12.33 -12.05 -19.33
C VAL A 50 10.87 -11.72 -19.05
N VAL A 51 10.45 -11.75 -17.79
CA VAL A 51 9.12 -11.30 -17.40
C VAL A 51 9.24 -9.82 -17.02
N ALA A 52 8.75 -8.96 -17.88
CA ALA A 52 8.67 -7.52 -17.65
C ALA A 52 7.66 -7.19 -16.52
N GLU A 53 7.46 -5.89 -16.27
CA GLU A 53 6.32 -5.42 -15.48
C GLU A 53 5.01 -5.89 -16.14
N THR A 54 4.10 -6.47 -15.37
CA THR A 54 2.76 -6.82 -15.84
C THR A 54 1.89 -5.57 -15.97
N ASP A 55 0.87 -5.64 -16.82
CA ASP A 55 -0.11 -4.54 -16.98
C ASP A 55 -0.70 -4.14 -15.62
N VAL A 56 -0.97 -5.10 -14.74
CA VAL A 56 -1.54 -4.86 -13.41
C VAL A 56 -0.53 -4.17 -12.47
N GLU A 57 0.75 -4.53 -12.51
CA GLU A 57 1.80 -3.85 -11.73
C GLU A 57 1.96 -2.41 -12.18
N LYS A 58 2.00 -2.19 -13.50
CA LYS A 58 2.07 -0.85 -14.09
C LYS A 58 0.85 -0.02 -13.74
N LEU A 59 -0.36 -0.58 -13.88
CA LEU A 59 -1.60 0.08 -13.47
C LEU A 59 -1.60 0.42 -11.99
N ARG A 60 -1.16 -0.50 -11.12
CA ARG A 60 -1.07 -0.26 -9.67
C ARG A 60 -0.18 0.94 -9.37
N ARG A 61 1.01 0.98 -9.97
CA ARG A 61 1.97 2.07 -9.80
C ARG A 61 1.41 3.41 -10.25
N LEU A 62 0.78 3.47 -11.44
CA LEU A 62 0.15 4.69 -11.97
C LEU A 62 -1.03 5.14 -11.11
N MET A 63 -1.90 4.21 -10.70
CA MET A 63 -3.09 4.53 -9.90
C MET A 63 -2.74 5.01 -8.50
N LEU A 64 -1.73 4.42 -7.83
CA LEU A 64 -1.25 4.89 -6.54
C LEU A 64 -0.73 6.32 -6.62
N GLY A 65 0.04 6.63 -7.67
CA GLY A 65 0.53 8.00 -7.87
C GLY A 65 -0.60 8.99 -8.18
N ALA A 66 -1.53 8.63 -9.05
CA ALA A 66 -2.71 9.44 -9.35
C ALA A 66 -3.56 9.71 -8.10
N ALA A 67 -3.73 8.71 -7.24
CA ALA A 67 -4.43 8.85 -5.98
C ALA A 67 -3.72 9.87 -5.07
N THR A 68 -2.41 9.78 -4.91
CA THR A 68 -1.64 10.73 -4.08
C THR A 68 -1.67 12.16 -4.59
N GLN A 69 -1.65 12.36 -5.92
CA GLN A 69 -1.72 13.70 -6.52
C GLN A 69 -3.12 14.32 -6.45
N ALA A 70 -4.17 13.51 -6.38
CA ALA A 70 -5.54 13.98 -6.36
C ALA A 70 -6.01 14.38 -4.96
N GLY A 71 -7.02 15.25 -4.88
CA GLY A 71 -7.77 15.48 -3.62
C GLY A 71 -9.25 15.66 -3.77
N SER A 72 -9.76 15.18 -4.88
CA SER A 72 -11.15 14.90 -5.08
C SER A 72 -11.21 13.66 -5.96
N GLU A 73 -12.36 12.99 -5.96
CA GLU A 73 -12.58 11.86 -6.87
C GLU A 73 -12.48 12.31 -8.34
N ALA A 74 -13.02 13.48 -8.68
CA ALA A 74 -12.85 14.08 -10.00
C ALA A 74 -11.36 14.29 -10.36
N GLY A 75 -10.58 14.85 -9.44
CA GLY A 75 -9.14 15.06 -9.63
C GLY A 75 -8.37 13.74 -9.78
N TYR A 76 -8.82 12.66 -9.14
CA TYR A 76 -8.24 11.33 -9.28
C TYR A 76 -8.46 10.77 -10.68
N VAL A 77 -9.69 10.86 -11.19
CA VAL A 77 -10.02 10.42 -12.55
C VAL A 77 -9.19 11.18 -13.58
N GLN A 78 -9.09 12.50 -13.44
CA GLN A 78 -8.25 13.33 -14.30
C GLN A 78 -6.75 13.00 -14.19
N ALA A 79 -6.26 12.70 -12.98
CA ALA A 79 -4.88 12.26 -12.79
C ALA A 79 -4.60 10.90 -13.46
N LEU A 80 -5.55 9.96 -13.42
CA LEU A 80 -5.45 8.68 -14.16
C LEU A 80 -5.34 8.91 -15.67
N TRP A 81 -6.15 9.82 -16.22
CA TRP A 81 -6.10 10.15 -17.65
C TRP A 81 -4.79 10.79 -18.06
N ARG A 82 -4.26 11.72 -17.26
CA ARG A 82 -2.92 12.30 -17.46
C ARG A 82 -1.81 11.25 -17.40
N ALA A 83 -1.97 10.24 -16.55
CA ALA A 83 -1.08 9.09 -16.46
C ALA A 83 -1.26 8.06 -17.60
N GLY A 84 -2.14 8.32 -18.58
CA GLY A 84 -2.39 7.44 -19.72
C GLY A 84 -3.25 6.21 -19.40
N VAL A 85 -3.93 6.20 -18.25
CA VAL A 85 -4.82 5.11 -17.83
C VAL A 85 -6.23 5.36 -18.36
N LEU A 86 -6.78 4.37 -19.07
CA LEU A 86 -8.18 4.36 -19.46
C LEU A 86 -9.04 3.99 -18.25
N THR A 87 -10.20 4.62 -18.09
CA THR A 87 -11.08 4.38 -16.95
C THR A 87 -12.50 4.13 -17.41
N ARG A 88 -13.17 3.09 -16.92
CA ARG A 88 -14.56 2.80 -17.26
C ARG A 88 -15.40 2.75 -15.98
N PRO A 89 -16.34 3.68 -15.76
CA PRO A 89 -17.20 3.64 -14.59
C PRO A 89 -18.15 2.44 -14.64
N ARG A 90 -18.56 1.98 -13.47
CA ARG A 90 -19.64 1.03 -13.25
C ARG A 90 -20.71 1.73 -12.44
N TYR A 91 -21.90 1.86 -13.02
CA TYR A 91 -23.04 2.48 -12.37
C TYR A 91 -23.81 1.51 -11.49
N ALA A 92 -24.51 2.02 -10.49
CA ALA A 92 -25.47 1.23 -9.72
C ALA A 92 -26.58 0.74 -10.67
N ALA A 93 -27.17 -0.41 -10.34
CA ALA A 93 -28.28 -0.95 -11.13
C ALA A 93 -29.42 0.07 -11.22
N GLY A 94 -29.91 0.32 -12.44
CA GLY A 94 -31.00 1.28 -12.69
C GLY A 94 -30.59 2.76 -12.68
N THR A 95 -29.29 3.07 -12.60
CA THR A 95 -28.79 4.46 -12.59
C THR A 95 -27.75 4.69 -13.70
N SER A 96 -27.51 5.94 -14.05
CA SER A 96 -26.47 6.36 -15.03
C SER A 96 -25.51 7.42 -14.51
N ASP A 97 -25.69 7.82 -13.25
CA ASP A 97 -24.98 8.90 -12.55
C ASP A 97 -24.32 8.40 -11.25
N VAL A 98 -24.85 7.34 -10.63
CA VAL A 98 -24.29 6.77 -9.39
C VAL A 98 -23.19 5.75 -9.69
N VAL A 99 -21.93 6.19 -9.61
CA VAL A 99 -20.77 5.30 -9.81
C VAL A 99 -20.48 4.49 -8.54
N VAL A 100 -20.53 3.15 -8.67
CA VAL A 100 -20.27 2.18 -7.58
C VAL A 100 -18.94 1.46 -7.71
N GLY A 101 -18.29 1.58 -8.86
CA GLY A 101 -16.97 1.00 -9.11
C GLY A 101 -16.41 1.45 -10.45
N TYR A 102 -15.22 0.97 -10.78
CA TYR A 102 -14.60 1.28 -12.07
C TYR A 102 -13.62 0.18 -12.49
N SER A 103 -13.41 0.11 -13.80
CA SER A 103 -12.35 -0.69 -14.41
C SER A 103 -11.31 0.23 -15.03
N VAL A 104 -10.08 -0.25 -15.12
CA VAL A 104 -8.95 0.47 -15.69
C VAL A 104 -8.27 -0.38 -16.76
N ALA A 105 -7.64 0.27 -17.71
CA ALA A 105 -6.81 -0.40 -18.71
C ALA A 105 -5.63 0.50 -19.09
N LEU A 106 -4.51 -0.11 -19.45
CA LEU A 106 -3.46 0.62 -20.17
C LEU A 106 -3.94 0.91 -21.59
N ARG A 107 -3.46 2.01 -22.17
CA ARG A 107 -3.68 2.27 -23.59
C ARG A 107 -3.01 1.16 -24.40
N PRO A 108 -3.77 0.43 -25.23
CA PRO A 108 -3.20 -0.60 -26.08
C PRO A 108 -2.33 0.03 -27.18
N GLU A 109 -1.43 -0.77 -27.74
CA GLU A 109 -0.78 -0.46 -29.02
C GLU A 109 -1.85 -0.31 -30.11
N SER A 110 -1.52 0.49 -31.14
CA SER A 110 -2.46 0.83 -32.21
C SER A 110 -3.15 -0.41 -32.79
N GLY A 111 -4.48 -0.35 -32.95
CA GLY A 111 -5.30 -1.42 -33.52
C GLY A 111 -5.69 -2.55 -32.56
N ARG A 112 -5.24 -2.56 -31.31
CA ARG A 112 -5.66 -3.57 -30.30
C ARG A 112 -6.74 -3.02 -29.36
N ALA A 113 -7.62 -3.91 -28.88
CA ALA A 113 -8.61 -3.57 -27.87
C ALA A 113 -7.97 -3.44 -26.47
N PRO A 114 -8.40 -2.48 -25.63
CA PRO A 114 -7.90 -2.39 -24.25
C PRO A 114 -8.29 -3.60 -23.41
N PHE A 115 -7.38 -4.04 -22.55
CA PHE A 115 -7.65 -5.11 -21.59
C PHE A 115 -8.01 -4.51 -20.22
N TRP A 116 -9.26 -4.76 -19.81
CA TRP A 116 -9.85 -4.12 -18.64
C TRP A 116 -9.64 -4.92 -17.36
N HIS A 117 -9.12 -4.26 -16.33
CA HIS A 117 -9.01 -4.77 -14.97
C HIS A 117 -9.96 -4.02 -14.06
N ALA A 118 -10.74 -4.73 -13.25
CA ALA A 118 -11.47 -4.09 -12.15
C ALA A 118 -10.45 -3.48 -11.17
N ALA A 119 -10.66 -2.25 -10.70
CA ALA A 119 -9.70 -1.57 -9.82
C ALA A 119 -9.34 -2.38 -8.56
N GLY A 120 -10.32 -3.10 -7.99
CA GLY A 120 -10.08 -3.99 -6.85
C GLY A 120 -9.24 -5.24 -7.16
N LYS A 121 -9.12 -5.63 -8.43
CA LYS A 121 -8.18 -6.67 -8.89
C LYS A 121 -6.77 -6.14 -9.04
N VAL A 122 -6.61 -4.84 -9.30
CA VAL A 122 -5.31 -4.16 -9.31
C VAL A 122 -4.76 -4.03 -7.89
N HIS A 123 -5.53 -3.41 -6.99
CA HIS A 123 -5.23 -3.44 -5.56
C HIS A 123 -6.47 -3.11 -4.71
N LYS A 124 -6.58 -3.70 -3.52
CA LYS A 124 -7.74 -3.48 -2.63
C LYS A 124 -7.87 -2.01 -2.20
N SER A 125 -6.76 -1.30 -1.97
CA SER A 125 -6.81 0.12 -1.59
C SER A 125 -7.29 1.04 -2.71
N LEU A 126 -7.35 0.54 -3.96
CA LEU A 126 -7.72 1.31 -5.14
C LEU A 126 -9.18 1.09 -5.54
N THR A 127 -9.96 0.33 -4.75
CA THR A 127 -11.41 0.28 -4.97
C THR A 127 -12.03 1.66 -4.77
N LEU A 128 -13.14 1.94 -5.46
CA LEU A 128 -13.79 3.25 -5.38
C LEU A 128 -14.11 3.69 -3.93
N PRO A 129 -14.64 2.83 -3.05
CA PRO A 129 -14.85 3.20 -1.64
C PRO A 129 -13.56 3.56 -0.92
N ASN A 130 -12.46 2.82 -1.15
CA ASN A 130 -11.19 3.09 -0.48
C ASN A 130 -10.49 4.35 -1.01
N VAL A 131 -10.71 4.69 -2.28
CA VAL A 131 -10.23 5.95 -2.86
C VAL A 131 -11.05 7.13 -2.33
N ARG A 132 -12.39 7.01 -2.30
CA ARG A 132 -13.31 8.03 -1.78
C ARG A 132 -13.01 8.43 -0.36
N VAL A 133 -12.71 7.44 0.49
CA VAL A 133 -12.34 7.69 1.88
C VAL A 133 -11.30 8.80 1.95
N ARG A 134 -10.32 8.87 1.05
CA ARG A 134 -9.19 9.84 1.08
C ARG A 134 -9.57 11.30 0.81
N TYR A 135 -10.79 11.58 0.34
CA TYR A 135 -11.20 12.92 -0.09
C TYR A 135 -12.31 13.45 0.80
N VAL A 136 -12.45 14.78 0.84
CA VAL A 136 -13.58 15.43 1.50
C VAL A 136 -14.86 15.00 0.79
N ASP A 137 -15.82 14.52 1.57
CA ASP A 137 -17.15 14.15 1.08
C ASP A 137 -18.07 15.37 1.16
N SER A 138 -18.50 15.87 0.00
CA SER A 138 -19.47 16.96 -0.11
C SER A 138 -20.38 16.74 -1.33
N PRO A 139 -21.62 17.27 -1.31
CA PRO A 139 -22.53 17.17 -2.45
C PRO A 139 -21.92 17.72 -3.75
N GLU A 140 -21.19 18.83 -3.66
CA GLU A 140 -20.52 19.47 -4.81
C GLU A 140 -19.39 18.59 -5.34
N ALA A 141 -18.58 17.99 -4.45
CA ALA A 141 -17.51 17.08 -4.83
C ALA A 141 -18.06 15.81 -5.49
N ALA A 142 -19.19 15.29 -5.00
CA ALA A 142 -19.87 14.13 -5.56
C ALA A 142 -20.47 14.43 -6.95
N ALA A 143 -21.12 15.60 -7.12
CA ALA A 143 -21.65 16.03 -8.41
C ALA A 143 -20.55 16.21 -9.46
N LEU A 144 -19.44 16.85 -9.08
CA LEU A 144 -18.28 17.02 -9.95
C LEU A 144 -17.66 15.67 -10.33
N ALA A 145 -17.58 14.73 -9.38
CA ALA A 145 -17.10 13.37 -9.65
C ALA A 145 -18.00 12.64 -10.65
N ALA A 146 -19.33 12.66 -10.44
CA ALA A 146 -20.29 12.03 -11.33
C ALA A 146 -20.21 12.60 -12.76
N ALA A 147 -20.15 13.93 -12.88
CA ALA A 147 -19.95 14.60 -14.17
C ALA A 147 -18.63 14.18 -14.83
N THR A 148 -17.53 14.15 -14.07
CA THR A 148 -16.21 13.73 -14.58
C THR A 148 -16.24 12.28 -15.08
N TRP A 149 -16.84 11.36 -14.33
CA TRP A 149 -17.01 9.98 -14.78
C TRP A 149 -17.86 9.87 -16.05
N ALA A 150 -18.91 10.68 -16.18
CA ALA A 150 -19.77 10.71 -17.35
C ALA A 150 -19.06 11.22 -18.62
N THR A 151 -18.01 12.04 -18.48
CA THR A 151 -17.20 12.47 -19.65
C THR A 151 -16.37 11.34 -20.27
N TYR A 152 -16.36 10.14 -19.68
CA TYR A 152 -15.73 8.98 -20.30
C TYR A 152 -16.51 8.51 -21.55
N THR A 153 -15.98 8.83 -22.73
CA THR A 153 -16.56 8.45 -24.02
C THR A 153 -15.91 7.23 -24.67
N GLY A 154 -15.14 6.44 -23.91
CA GLY A 154 -14.32 5.35 -24.49
C GLY A 154 -12.99 5.80 -25.07
N ALA A 155 -12.80 7.11 -25.21
CA ALA A 155 -11.52 7.75 -25.50
C ALA A 155 -11.09 8.55 -24.26
N THR A 156 -9.83 8.41 -23.83
CA THR A 156 -9.25 9.42 -22.94
C THR A 156 -9.22 10.73 -23.72
N PRO A 157 -9.65 11.86 -23.13
CA PRO A 157 -9.22 13.16 -23.64
C PRO A 157 -7.70 13.10 -23.85
N ALA A 158 -7.18 13.58 -24.99
CA ALA A 158 -5.74 13.77 -25.13
C ALA A 158 -5.25 14.51 -23.88
N PRO A 159 -4.07 14.17 -23.31
CA PRO A 159 -3.54 14.93 -22.19
C PRO A 159 -3.54 16.37 -22.64
N ASN A 160 -4.48 17.15 -22.09
CA ASN A 160 -4.57 18.54 -22.46
C ASN A 160 -3.23 19.07 -21.98
N GLN A 161 -2.38 19.50 -22.92
CA GLN A 161 -1.28 20.37 -22.59
C GLN A 161 -1.95 21.65 -22.09
N GLN A 162 -2.45 21.61 -20.85
CA GLN A 162 -2.68 22.81 -20.09
C GLN A 162 -1.28 23.40 -20.00
N LYS A 163 -1.02 24.37 -20.90
CA LYS A 163 0.05 25.34 -20.73
C LYS A 163 0.09 25.64 -19.25
N GLY A 164 1.25 25.41 -18.64
CA GLY A 164 1.51 25.81 -17.28
C GLY A 164 0.95 27.21 -17.09
N VAL A 165 0.30 27.43 -15.96
CA VAL A 165 -0.04 28.80 -15.56
C VAL A 165 1.30 29.43 -15.16
N GLU A 166 2.10 29.77 -16.17
CA GLU A 166 3.41 30.40 -16.04
C GLU A 166 3.20 31.65 -15.18
N GLY A 167 3.80 31.61 -13.98
CA GLY A 167 3.71 32.68 -12.97
C GLY A 167 3.17 32.24 -11.60
N ARG A 168 2.40 31.15 -11.48
CA ARG A 168 1.91 30.62 -10.16
C ARG A 168 2.70 29.42 -9.63
N GLU A 169 3.66 28.93 -10.41
CA GLU A 169 4.39 27.69 -10.16
C GLU A 169 5.43 27.84 -9.03
N HIS A 170 6.18 28.95 -8.99
CA HIS A 170 7.17 29.21 -7.93
C HIS A 170 6.55 29.47 -6.55
N GLU A 171 5.43 30.20 -6.46
CA GLU A 171 4.73 30.44 -5.19
C GLU A 171 4.02 29.20 -4.66
N ALA A 172 3.43 28.38 -5.54
CA ALA A 172 2.81 27.11 -5.18
C ALA A 172 3.84 26.10 -4.67
N LEU A 173 5.04 26.09 -5.28
CA LEU A 173 6.15 25.21 -4.91
C LEU A 173 6.86 25.67 -3.62
N ALA A 174 7.06 26.98 -3.44
CA ALA A 174 7.52 27.54 -2.17
C ALA A 174 6.46 27.38 -1.06
N GLY A 175 5.17 27.42 -1.41
CA GLY A 175 4.06 27.08 -0.52
C GLY A 175 4.10 25.62 -0.08
N ALA A 176 4.30 24.70 -1.03
CA ALA A 176 4.47 23.27 -0.78
C ALA A 176 5.69 22.99 0.09
N ALA A 177 6.84 23.59 -0.22
CA ALA A 177 8.07 23.47 0.55
C ALA A 177 7.90 24.03 1.97
N ARG A 178 7.21 25.17 2.15
CA ARG A 178 6.89 25.72 3.48
C ARG A 178 5.87 24.89 4.25
N GLU A 179 4.99 24.17 3.57
CA GLU A 179 3.98 23.31 4.19
C GLU A 179 4.58 21.95 4.57
N VAL A 180 5.49 21.42 3.74
CA VAL A 180 6.40 20.31 4.08
C VAL A 180 7.30 20.72 5.24
N ALA A 181 7.83 21.96 5.23
CA ALA A 181 8.63 22.54 6.31
C ALA A 181 7.83 22.67 7.64
N ARG A 182 6.51 22.90 7.56
CA ARG A 182 5.63 22.92 8.74
C ARG A 182 5.26 21.53 9.24
N PHE A 183 5.26 20.53 8.35
CA PHE A 183 5.05 19.12 8.68
C PHE A 183 6.33 18.37 9.11
N THR A 184 7.52 18.92 8.84
CA THR A 184 8.85 18.32 9.13
C THR A 184 9.29 18.51 10.58
N THR A 185 8.69 19.45 11.31
CA THR A 185 9.15 19.85 12.66
C THR A 185 8.37 19.19 13.79
N GLY A 186 7.34 18.39 13.50
CA GLY A 186 6.49 17.78 14.53
C GLY A 186 6.27 16.28 14.31
N THR A 187 6.14 15.55 15.41
CA THR A 187 5.55 14.21 15.43
C THR A 187 4.19 14.29 14.75
N LEU A 188 3.94 13.49 13.71
CA LEU A 188 2.63 13.43 13.05
C LEU A 188 1.56 13.10 14.12
N PRO A 189 0.72 14.07 14.53
CA PRO A 189 -0.21 13.84 15.61
C PRO A 189 -1.22 12.76 15.20
N GLY A 190 -1.51 11.83 16.12
CA GLY A 190 -2.50 10.79 15.90
C GLY A 190 -2.01 9.54 15.16
N LEU A 191 -0.70 9.32 14.91
CA LEU A 191 -0.21 8.04 14.35
C LEU A 191 -0.52 6.80 15.22
N GLY A 192 -0.84 7.01 16.50
CA GLY A 192 -1.40 5.97 17.37
C GLY A 192 -2.76 5.46 16.88
N GLU A 193 -3.55 6.33 16.24
CA GLU A 193 -4.85 5.96 15.67
C GLU A 193 -4.68 5.19 14.36
N GLU A 194 -5.32 4.04 14.28
CA GLU A 194 -5.24 3.15 13.14
C GLU A 194 -5.73 3.80 11.83
N GLY A 195 -6.76 4.65 11.90
CA GLY A 195 -7.28 5.37 10.73
C GLY A 195 -6.26 6.32 10.12
N VAL A 196 -5.66 7.17 10.97
CA VAL A 196 -4.63 8.14 10.60
C VAL A 196 -3.40 7.42 10.05
N ARG A 197 -2.91 6.39 10.75
CA ARG A 197 -1.74 5.61 10.31
C ARG A 197 -1.94 4.98 8.93
N ARG A 198 -3.09 4.35 8.69
CA ARG A 198 -3.43 3.78 7.38
C ARG A 198 -3.56 4.85 6.30
N SER A 199 -4.03 6.05 6.63
CA SER A 199 -4.11 7.17 5.68
C SER A 199 -2.69 7.60 5.27
N VAL A 200 -1.83 7.89 6.25
CA VAL A 200 -0.44 8.28 6.04
C VAL A 200 0.33 7.21 5.25
N ALA A 201 0.21 5.94 5.62
CA ALA A 201 0.87 4.85 4.91
C ALA A 201 0.44 4.75 3.43
N ARG A 202 -0.83 5.02 3.11
CA ARG A 202 -1.28 5.06 1.70
C ARG A 202 -0.69 6.24 0.94
N ASP A 203 -0.57 7.40 1.57
CA ASP A 203 0.03 8.59 0.96
C ASP A 203 1.53 8.38 0.71
N VAL A 204 2.26 7.82 1.69
CA VAL A 204 3.66 7.38 1.56
C VAL A 204 3.81 6.39 0.42
N ALA A 205 2.98 5.35 0.38
CA ALA A 205 3.01 4.35 -0.70
C ALA A 205 2.79 4.97 -2.09
N GLY A 206 1.86 5.92 -2.22
CA GLY A 206 1.64 6.58 -3.51
C GLY A 206 2.74 7.58 -3.87
N LEU A 207 3.40 8.22 -2.90
CA LEU A 207 4.63 9.00 -3.13
C LEU A 207 5.78 8.11 -3.62
N LEU A 208 6.04 6.98 -2.95
CA LEU A 208 7.03 6.01 -3.38
C LEU A 208 6.72 5.50 -4.81
N ALA A 209 5.45 5.24 -5.13
CA ALA A 209 5.03 4.87 -6.47
C ALA A 209 5.27 5.98 -7.51
N LEU A 210 5.10 7.26 -7.17
CA LEU A 210 5.41 8.40 -8.03
C LEU A 210 6.90 8.56 -8.29
N VAL A 211 7.74 8.31 -7.28
CA VAL A 211 9.20 8.30 -7.43
C VAL A 211 9.61 7.12 -8.31
N ALA A 212 9.07 5.92 -8.05
CA ALA A 212 9.29 4.74 -8.87
C ALA A 212 8.92 4.96 -10.34
N GLN A 213 7.87 5.74 -10.63
CA GLN A 213 7.54 6.10 -12.02
C GLN A 213 8.64 6.85 -12.77
N ARG A 214 9.48 7.59 -12.05
CA ARG A 214 10.59 8.38 -12.63
C ARG A 214 11.88 7.57 -12.70
N VAL A 215 12.19 6.84 -11.63
CA VAL A 215 13.52 6.22 -11.44
C VAL A 215 13.52 4.71 -11.71
N GLU A 216 12.35 4.08 -11.80
CA GLU A 216 12.18 2.63 -12.05
C GLU A 216 11.25 2.38 -13.25
N PRO A 217 11.71 2.63 -14.49
CA PRO A 217 10.88 2.43 -15.68
C PRO A 217 10.38 0.98 -15.83
N ALA A 218 11.11 0.00 -15.28
CA ALA A 218 10.74 -1.41 -15.25
C ALA A 218 9.81 -1.80 -14.08
N GLY A 219 9.47 -0.88 -13.16
CA GLY A 219 8.44 -1.07 -12.11
C GLY A 219 8.69 -2.14 -11.04
N ARG A 220 9.85 -2.80 -11.04
CA ARG A 220 10.22 -3.86 -10.08
C ARG A 220 11.47 -3.52 -9.24
N GLY A 221 11.74 -2.25 -9.00
CA GLY A 221 12.92 -1.83 -8.23
C GLY A 221 12.65 -1.66 -6.73
N PRO A 222 13.66 -1.19 -5.97
CA PRO A 222 13.57 -0.91 -4.54
C PRO A 222 12.36 -0.07 -4.11
N TRP A 223 11.98 0.96 -4.87
CA TRP A 223 10.89 1.88 -4.54
C TRP A 223 9.52 1.20 -4.62
N MET A 224 9.29 0.35 -5.63
CA MET A 224 8.07 -0.46 -5.66
C MET A 224 8.04 -1.55 -4.58
N ARG A 225 9.20 -2.10 -4.19
CA ARG A 225 9.26 -3.01 -3.03
C ARG A 225 8.95 -2.29 -1.72
N ALA A 226 9.44 -1.07 -1.53
CA ALA A 226 9.10 -0.23 -0.39
C ALA A 226 7.61 0.13 -0.38
N THR A 227 7.05 0.50 -1.55
CA THR A 227 5.61 0.72 -1.73
C THR A 227 4.79 -0.49 -1.26
N ASP A 228 5.21 -1.69 -1.67
CA ASP A 228 4.59 -2.96 -1.32
C ASP A 228 4.69 -3.27 0.18
N ALA A 229 5.82 -2.96 0.81
CA ALA A 229 6.01 -3.07 2.25
C ALA A 229 5.06 -2.15 3.04
N VAL A 230 5.02 -0.87 2.69
CA VAL A 230 4.16 0.13 3.35
C VAL A 230 2.68 -0.21 3.15
N LEU A 231 2.26 -0.63 1.95
CA LEU A 231 0.88 -1.05 1.71
C LEU A 231 0.49 -2.33 2.45
N ARG A 232 1.45 -3.21 2.79
CA ARG A 232 1.20 -4.40 3.61
C ARG A 232 0.91 -3.99 5.06
N GLU A 233 1.72 -3.11 5.63
CA GLU A 233 1.50 -2.58 6.99
C GLU A 233 0.22 -1.74 7.09
N ALA A 234 -0.13 -1.00 6.02
CA ALA A 234 -1.40 -0.27 5.94
C ALA A 234 -2.66 -1.17 5.92
N ARG A 235 -2.51 -2.50 5.80
CA ARG A 235 -3.62 -3.47 5.93
C ARG A 235 -3.87 -3.72 7.40
N GLY A 236 -4.72 -2.90 8.01
CA GLY A 236 -5.02 -3.19 9.40
C GLY A 236 -6.03 -4.32 9.59
N THR A 237 -6.31 -4.59 10.86
CA THR A 237 -7.09 -5.74 11.29
C THR A 237 -8.56 -5.63 10.85
N LYS A 238 -9.21 -6.76 10.56
CA LYS A 238 -10.61 -6.83 10.06
C LYS A 238 -11.65 -6.20 11.00
N LYS A 239 -11.27 -5.82 12.21
CA LYS A 239 -12.15 -5.24 13.24
C LYS A 239 -11.97 -3.72 13.26
N GLY A 240 -12.96 -3.00 12.76
CA GLY A 240 -13.06 -1.54 12.88
C GLY A 240 -12.98 -0.83 11.55
N ALA A 241 -14.15 -0.47 11.01
CA ALA A 241 -14.22 0.68 10.12
C ALA A 241 -13.77 1.88 10.94
N SER A 242 -12.69 2.54 10.53
CA SER A 242 -12.24 3.76 11.19
C SER A 242 -13.28 4.85 10.90
N THR A 243 -13.77 5.50 11.95
CA THR A 243 -14.71 6.63 11.90
C THR A 243 -13.98 7.97 11.70
N VAL A 244 -12.65 7.96 11.65
CA VAL A 244 -11.83 9.16 11.51
C VAL A 244 -11.83 9.58 10.04
N GLN A 245 -12.28 10.80 9.78
CA GLN A 245 -12.14 11.39 8.45
C GLN A 245 -10.65 11.46 8.10
N PRO A 246 -10.21 10.86 6.99
CA PRO A 246 -8.81 10.88 6.65
C PRO A 246 -8.46 12.27 6.12
N VAL A 247 -7.61 12.93 6.87
CA VAL A 247 -6.93 14.12 6.38
C VAL A 247 -5.85 13.62 5.43
N HIS A 248 -5.81 14.13 4.20
CA HIS A 248 -4.59 14.01 3.38
C HIS A 248 -3.40 14.48 4.21
N SER A 249 -2.41 13.61 4.37
CA SER A 249 -1.17 14.01 5.02
C SER A 249 -0.57 15.22 4.27
N GLY A 250 0.19 16.07 4.98
CA GLY A 250 0.92 17.18 4.33
C GLY A 250 1.75 16.70 3.13
N LEU A 251 2.18 15.45 3.14
CA LEU A 251 2.84 14.75 2.02
C LEU A 251 2.00 14.66 0.75
N ALA A 252 0.73 14.23 0.82
CA ALA A 252 -0.13 14.14 -0.36
C ALA A 252 -0.45 15.53 -0.93
N ARG A 253 -0.55 16.54 -0.06
CA ARG A 253 -0.72 17.94 -0.47
C ARG A 253 0.53 18.47 -1.17
N ALA A 254 1.71 18.19 -0.63
CA ALA A 254 2.99 18.55 -1.25
C ALA A 254 3.18 17.87 -2.62
N ALA A 255 2.89 16.57 -2.71
CA ALA A 255 2.92 15.82 -3.95
C ALA A 255 2.01 16.43 -5.02
N ARG A 256 0.83 16.88 -4.61
CA ARG A 256 -0.12 17.57 -5.50
C ARG A 256 0.41 18.91 -5.96
N LEU A 257 0.94 19.74 -5.06
CA LEU A 257 1.45 21.04 -5.41
C LEU A 257 2.61 20.93 -6.41
N ILE A 258 3.52 19.97 -6.22
CA ILE A 258 4.57 19.66 -7.21
C ILE A 258 3.96 19.20 -8.54
N ALA A 259 2.96 18.31 -8.52
CA ALA A 259 2.29 17.84 -9.73
C ALA A 259 1.52 18.94 -10.47
N GLN A 260 1.06 19.99 -9.77
CA GLN A 260 0.39 21.16 -10.32
C GLN A 260 1.37 22.22 -10.81
N ALA A 261 2.55 22.33 -10.20
CA ALA A 261 3.57 23.31 -10.55
C ALA A 261 4.24 23.02 -11.90
N GLY A 262 4.11 21.80 -12.45
CA GLY A 262 4.56 21.49 -13.82
C GLY A 262 6.07 21.50 -14.05
N SER A 263 6.88 22.06 -13.15
CA SER A 263 8.33 22.13 -13.31
C SER A 263 8.97 20.78 -13.01
N SER A 264 9.46 20.13 -14.06
CA SER A 264 10.30 18.93 -13.97
C SER A 264 11.70 19.21 -13.39
N ASP A 265 12.07 20.49 -13.23
CA ASP A 265 13.44 20.94 -12.95
C ASP A 265 13.69 21.43 -11.51
N ASP A 266 12.69 21.45 -10.62
CA ASP A 266 12.94 21.87 -9.24
C ASP A 266 13.46 20.73 -8.36
N VAL A 267 14.77 20.50 -8.45
CA VAL A 267 15.52 19.58 -7.60
C VAL A 267 15.30 19.89 -6.12
N ALA A 268 15.18 21.16 -5.73
CA ALA A 268 15.02 21.55 -4.33
C ALA A 268 13.65 21.10 -3.77
N GLY A 269 12.56 21.34 -4.49
CA GLY A 269 11.23 20.87 -4.10
C GLY A 269 11.15 19.34 -3.95
N TRP A 270 11.74 18.59 -4.88
CA TRP A 270 11.79 17.13 -4.80
C TRP A 270 12.68 16.63 -3.66
N THR A 271 13.83 17.27 -3.39
CA THR A 271 14.68 16.91 -2.24
C THR A 271 13.96 17.10 -0.91
N ALA A 272 13.22 18.20 -0.72
CA ALA A 272 12.44 18.43 0.50
C ALA A 272 11.32 17.39 0.68
N VAL A 273 10.64 17.00 -0.41
CA VAL A 273 9.63 15.93 -0.35
C VAL A 273 10.23 14.58 -0.04
N LEU A 274 11.42 14.26 -0.58
CA LEU A 274 12.11 13.01 -0.29
C LEU A 274 12.65 12.96 1.15
N ASP A 275 13.18 14.06 1.68
CA ASP A 275 13.61 14.15 3.08
C ASP A 275 12.42 13.93 4.04
N GLN A 276 11.30 14.61 3.78
CA GLN A 276 10.10 14.43 4.58
C GLN A 276 9.51 13.02 4.44
N LEU A 277 9.55 12.44 3.24
CA LEU A 277 9.16 11.05 3.04
C LEU A 277 9.97 10.11 3.94
N GLY A 278 11.29 10.30 4.02
CA GLY A 278 12.17 9.56 4.93
C GLY A 278 11.72 9.65 6.39
N ARG A 279 11.54 10.88 6.91
CA ARG A 279 11.09 11.12 8.29
C ARG A 279 9.71 10.49 8.57
N THR A 280 8.79 10.54 7.62
CA THR A 280 7.46 9.93 7.81
C THR A 280 7.49 8.40 7.78
N VAL A 281 8.41 7.79 7.02
CA VAL A 281 8.63 6.34 7.04
C VAL A 281 9.22 5.92 8.39
N GLU A 282 10.17 6.67 8.93
CA GLU A 282 10.73 6.44 10.26
C GLU A 282 9.65 6.56 11.35
N ALA A 283 8.88 7.64 11.35
CA ALA A 283 7.78 7.83 12.30
C ALA A 283 6.71 6.72 12.21
N LEU A 284 6.42 6.23 11.00
CA LEU A 284 5.51 5.10 10.79
C LEU A 284 6.10 3.80 11.38
N ALA A 285 7.40 3.55 11.17
CA ALA A 285 8.10 2.40 11.71
C ALA A 285 8.14 2.43 13.25
N GLU A 286 8.43 3.58 13.84
CA GLU A 286 8.38 3.77 15.30
C GLU A 286 6.99 3.51 15.88
N ALA A 287 5.94 4.02 15.22
CA ALA A 287 4.56 3.77 15.62
C ALA A 287 4.20 2.27 15.54
N ASP A 288 4.68 1.55 14.53
CA ASP A 288 4.47 0.11 14.41
C ASP A 288 5.24 -0.70 15.45
N VAL A 289 6.47 -0.31 15.79
CA VAL A 289 7.23 -0.92 16.90
C VAL A 289 6.50 -0.73 18.23
N ALA A 290 6.06 0.50 18.53
CA ALA A 290 5.32 0.80 19.75
C ALA A 290 4.01 -0.01 19.85
N ARG A 291 3.30 -0.18 18.73
CA ARG A 291 2.09 -1.01 18.67
C ARG A 291 2.38 -2.49 18.95
N ARG A 292 3.42 -3.05 18.32
CA ARG A 292 3.80 -4.46 18.52
C ARG A 292 4.16 -4.72 19.98
N GLN A 293 4.89 -3.81 20.62
CA GLN A 293 5.21 -3.89 22.04
C GLN A 293 3.95 -3.87 22.93
N LEU A 294 2.95 -3.05 22.60
CA LEU A 294 1.67 -3.00 23.32
C LEU A 294 0.85 -4.29 23.15
N GLU A 295 0.82 -4.85 21.93
CA GLU A 295 0.15 -6.12 21.62
C GLU A 295 0.81 -7.27 22.40
N ASP A 296 2.14 -7.33 22.40
CA ASP A 296 2.92 -8.33 23.14
C ASP A 296 2.67 -8.23 24.64
N ALA A 297 2.71 -7.00 25.20
CA ALA A 297 2.43 -6.78 26.62
C ALA A 297 0.99 -7.18 27.01
N SER A 298 0.01 -6.86 26.15
CA SER A 298 -1.39 -7.23 26.35
C SER A 298 -1.61 -8.73 26.27
N TYR A 299 -0.94 -9.40 25.33
CA TYR A 299 -0.94 -10.85 25.20
C TYR A 299 -0.35 -11.51 26.44
N LEU A 300 0.81 -11.06 26.90
CA LEU A 300 1.47 -11.56 28.11
C LEU A 300 0.58 -11.36 29.34
N ARG A 301 -0.03 -10.19 29.49
CA ARG A 301 -0.98 -9.90 30.58
C ARG A 301 -2.19 -10.85 30.52
N SER A 302 -2.81 -11.00 29.36
CA SER A 302 -3.96 -11.89 29.19
C SER A 302 -3.61 -13.34 29.52
N ARG A 303 -2.45 -13.82 29.07
CA ARG A 303 -1.92 -15.15 29.39
C ARG A 303 -1.64 -15.31 30.88
N ALA A 304 -0.99 -14.35 31.51
CA ALA A 304 -0.71 -14.37 32.94
C ALA A 304 -2.02 -14.40 33.75
N SER A 305 -3.00 -13.55 33.41
CA SER A 305 -4.31 -13.54 34.05
C SER A 305 -5.06 -14.86 33.86
N GLN A 306 -5.00 -15.51 32.69
CA GLN A 306 -5.60 -16.82 32.47
C GLN A 306 -4.96 -17.91 33.34
N VAL A 307 -3.63 -17.92 33.47
CA VAL A 307 -2.92 -18.87 34.33
C VAL A 307 -3.29 -18.67 35.80
N LEU A 308 -3.28 -17.42 36.26
CA LEU A 308 -3.64 -17.09 37.65
C LEU A 308 -5.10 -17.43 37.96
N ALA A 309 -6.03 -17.17 37.02
CA ALA A 309 -7.43 -17.55 37.17
C ALA A 309 -7.63 -19.08 37.20
N GLY A 310 -6.87 -19.83 36.38
CA GLY A 310 -6.90 -21.30 36.38
C GLY A 310 -6.42 -21.90 37.70
N LEU A 311 -5.37 -21.32 38.30
CA LEU A 311 -4.89 -21.72 39.64
C LEU A 311 -5.91 -21.42 40.74
N GLY A 312 -6.59 -20.27 40.68
CA GLY A 312 -7.65 -19.91 41.64
C GLY A 312 -8.93 -20.77 41.53
N ALA A 313 -9.19 -21.34 40.35
CA ALA A 313 -10.34 -22.22 40.11
C ALA A 313 -10.08 -23.71 40.42
N GLY A 314 -8.91 -24.05 40.99
CA GLY A 314 -8.54 -25.44 41.29
C GLY A 314 -8.29 -26.31 40.05
N GLN A 315 -8.10 -25.70 38.88
CA GLN A 315 -7.77 -26.42 37.65
C GLN A 315 -6.25 -26.64 37.56
N ALA A 316 -5.83 -27.89 37.35
CA ALA A 316 -4.42 -28.22 37.18
C ALA A 316 -3.81 -27.43 36.00
N PRO A 317 -2.57 -26.91 36.13
CA PRO A 317 -1.97 -26.10 35.07
C PRO A 317 -1.84 -26.91 33.77
N PRO A 318 -2.05 -26.29 32.59
CA PRO A 318 -1.95 -27.01 31.32
C PRO A 318 -0.52 -27.54 31.11
N ALA A 319 -0.41 -28.83 30.80
CA ALA A 319 0.81 -29.65 30.81
C ALA A 319 2.00 -29.20 29.93
N ARG A 320 1.95 -28.06 29.26
CA ARG A 320 3.04 -27.58 28.37
C ARG A 320 4.13 -26.75 29.04
N VAL A 321 4.01 -26.44 30.33
CA VAL A 321 5.06 -25.67 31.06
C VAL A 321 6.18 -26.58 31.59
N ALA A 322 5.92 -27.89 31.75
CA ALA A 322 6.92 -28.83 32.29
C ALA A 322 8.06 -29.16 31.31
N ASP A 323 7.82 -29.13 30.00
CA ASP A 323 8.76 -29.70 29.02
C ASP A 323 9.91 -28.76 28.61
N ARG A 324 9.82 -27.45 28.90
CA ARG A 324 10.88 -26.48 28.56
C ARG A 324 11.86 -26.20 29.70
N ALA A 325 11.56 -26.61 30.92
CA ALA A 325 12.47 -26.47 32.06
C ALA A 325 13.53 -27.59 32.12
N ALA A 326 13.27 -28.75 31.49
CA ALA A 326 14.21 -29.87 31.46
C ALA A 326 15.30 -29.76 30.37
N GLY A 327 15.09 -28.94 29.33
CA GLY A 327 16.00 -28.83 28.18
C GLY A 327 17.19 -27.87 28.33
N THR A 328 17.22 -27.03 29.37
CA THR A 328 18.23 -25.96 29.51
C THR A 328 19.31 -26.25 30.57
N ALA A 329 19.33 -27.47 31.13
CA ALA A 329 20.28 -27.87 32.18
C ALA A 329 21.42 -28.80 31.71
N ALA A 330 21.52 -29.10 30.41
CA ALA A 330 22.60 -29.92 29.86
C ALA A 330 23.43 -29.12 28.85
N GLY A 331 24.40 -28.34 29.33
CA GLY A 331 25.37 -27.71 28.41
C GLY A 331 26.02 -26.41 28.88
N ARG A 332 26.60 -26.37 30.08
CA ARG A 332 27.70 -25.43 30.37
C ARG A 332 28.48 -25.87 31.60
N VAL A 333 29.53 -26.67 31.38
CA VAL A 333 30.61 -26.82 32.35
C VAL A 333 31.47 -25.56 32.23
N LEU A 334 31.45 -24.70 33.25
CA LEU A 334 32.41 -23.60 33.43
C LEU A 334 33.59 -24.12 34.28
N PRO A 335 34.84 -23.71 33.98
CA PRO A 335 36.01 -24.18 34.71
C PRO A 335 36.10 -23.56 36.11
N ARG A 336 36.52 -24.37 37.10
CA ARG A 336 36.79 -23.97 38.49
C ARG A 336 38.03 -23.07 38.55
N LEU A 337 37.90 -21.91 39.20
CA LEU A 337 39.02 -21.08 39.63
C LEU A 337 39.67 -21.70 40.90
N PRO A 338 41.02 -21.73 41.02
CA PRO A 338 41.69 -22.24 42.20
C PRO A 338 41.60 -21.25 43.37
N GLY A 339 41.31 -21.77 44.56
CA GLY A 339 41.18 -21.01 45.79
C GLY A 339 42.53 -20.58 46.38
N ALA A 340 42.52 -19.41 47.00
CA ALA A 340 43.58 -18.94 47.88
C ALA A 340 43.45 -19.61 49.25
N GLU A 341 44.45 -20.40 49.63
CA GLU A 341 44.71 -20.76 51.03
C GLU A 341 45.34 -19.55 51.73
N GLN A 342 44.82 -19.20 52.91
CA GLN A 342 45.48 -18.33 53.88
C GLN A 342 45.94 -19.17 55.07
N ASP A 343 47.18 -18.91 55.48
CA ASP A 343 47.89 -19.32 56.69
C ASP A 343 47.02 -19.69 57.91
N ARG A 344 47.22 -20.90 58.45
CA ARG A 344 47.91 -21.17 59.74
C ARG A 344 47.97 -22.66 60.06
#